data_AF-A0A8J3XK05-F1
#
_entry.id   AF-A0A8J3XK05-F1
#
_cell.length_a   1.000
_cell.length_b   1.000
_cell.length_c   1.000
_cell.angle_alpha   90.00
_cell.angle_beta   90.00
_cell.angle_gamma   90.00
#
_symmetry.space_group_name_H-M   'P 1'
#
loop_
_entity.id
_entity.type
_entity.pdbx_description
1 polymer ?
#
loop_
_entity_poly.entity_id
_entity_poly.type
_entity_poly.pdbx_seq_one_letter_code
_entity_poly.pdbx_strand_id
1 'polypeptide(L)'
;MIPLSITLAIEPHPYPLIRGGGLFLIFVGLGFLLGWTFPKVWIPFAIGGGATGLTASGLSALLPSLGTPSFIQIAALVFSFIVELGLIALVLTRYKTADQRTQILMILLVVGLHFIIMGVAHGPLMALLGVVSVANALLGLRAKALPIWAFGVADGLLKFGFGLVMLLLYPALTFT
;
A
#
# COMPACT_ATOMS: atom_id res chain seq x y z
N MET A 1 51.17 -1.39 -14.36
CA MET A 1 49.79 -1.10 -14.80
C MET A 1 48.85 -1.78 -13.82
N ILE A 2 48.21 -1.01 -12.93
CA ILE A 2 47.19 -1.52 -12.00
C ILE A 2 45.87 -1.48 -12.78
N PRO A 3 45.11 -2.58 -12.89
CA PRO A 3 43.79 -2.50 -13.50
C PRO A 3 42.92 -1.67 -12.55
N LEU A 4 42.49 -0.51 -13.04
CA LEU A 4 41.48 0.32 -12.38
C LEU A 4 40.15 -0.44 -12.50
N SER A 5 39.92 -1.41 -11.62
CA SER A 5 38.62 -2.02 -11.44
C SER A 5 37.69 -0.93 -10.94
N ILE A 6 36.97 -0.27 -11.85
CA ILE A 6 35.86 0.61 -11.53
C ILE A 6 34.75 -0.31 -11.02
N THR A 7 34.84 -0.74 -9.77
CA THR A 7 33.65 -1.09 -8.99
C THR A 7 32.90 0.22 -8.80
N LEU A 8 32.00 0.54 -9.72
CA LEU A 8 30.91 1.48 -9.45
C LEU A 8 30.22 0.94 -8.20
N ALA A 9 30.52 1.53 -7.04
CA ALA A 9 29.80 1.24 -5.82
C ALA A 9 28.35 1.65 -6.09
N ILE A 10 27.47 0.67 -6.29
CA ILE A 10 26.04 0.92 -6.41
C ILE A 10 25.60 1.36 -5.02
N GLU A 11 25.39 2.67 -4.86
CA GLU A 11 24.88 3.24 -3.61
C GLU A 11 23.52 2.59 -3.26
N PRO A 12 23.29 2.25 -1.97
CA PRO A 12 22.02 1.70 -1.54
C PRO A 12 20.88 2.68 -1.85
N HIS A 13 19.76 2.16 -2.35
CA HIS A 13 18.59 2.99 -2.59
C HIS A 13 18.05 3.54 -1.27
N PRO A 14 17.60 4.81 -1.19
CA PRO A 14 17.05 5.39 0.04
C PRO A 14 15.85 4.61 0.60
N TYR A 15 15.15 3.85 -0.23
CA TYR A 15 13.99 3.03 0.15
C TYR A 15 14.17 1.58 -0.32
N PRO A 16 14.91 0.73 0.40
CA PRO A 16 15.18 -0.64 -0.04
C PRO A 16 13.92 -1.51 -0.12
N LEU A 17 12.89 -1.18 0.66
CA LEU A 17 11.64 -1.92 0.76
C LEU A 17 10.61 -1.57 -0.33
N ILE A 18 10.91 -0.62 -1.23
CA ILE A 18 9.92 -0.10 -2.17
C ILE A 18 9.36 -1.18 -3.11
N ARG A 19 10.18 -2.15 -3.53
CA ARG A 19 9.73 -3.27 -4.39
C ARG A 19 8.77 -4.21 -3.66
N GLY A 20 9.07 -4.54 -2.41
CA GLY A 20 8.19 -5.35 -1.56
C GLY A 20 6.85 -4.66 -1.34
N GLY A 21 6.87 -3.36 -1.01
CA GLY A 21 5.66 -2.54 -0.93
C GLY A 21 4.88 -2.49 -2.25
N GLY A 22 5.56 -2.41 -3.38
CA GLY A 22 4.94 -2.45 -4.71
C GLY A 22 4.21 -3.77 -4.99
N LEU A 23 4.86 -4.91 -4.72
CA LEU A 23 4.24 -6.23 -4.84
C LEU A 23 3.03 -6.38 -3.94
N PHE A 24 3.13 -5.94 -2.67
CA PHE A 24 2.00 -5.93 -1.75
C PHE A 24 0.80 -5.18 -2.34
N LEU A 25 1.02 -3.95 -2.81
CA LEU A 25 -0.03 -3.10 -3.37
C LEU A 25 -0.67 -3.67 -4.63
N ILE A 26 0.09 -4.33 -5.50
CA ILE A 26 -0.45 -4.99 -6.70
C ILE A 26 -1.50 -6.04 -6.29
N PHE A 27 -1.15 -6.96 -5.39
CA PHE A 27 -2.06 -8.04 -4.99
C PHE A 27 -3.23 -7.57 -4.13
N VAL A 28 -3.01 -6.61 -3.23
CA VAL A 28 -4.09 -5.98 -2.46
C VAL A 28 -5.04 -5.21 -3.38
N GLY A 29 -4.49 -4.45 -4.33
CA GLY A 29 -5.26 -3.73 -5.34
C GLY A 29 -6.13 -4.68 -6.17
N LEU A 30 -5.56 -5.77 -6.68
CA LEU A 30 -6.30 -6.83 -7.39
C LEU A 30 -7.38 -7.47 -6.52
N GLY A 31 -7.07 -7.79 -5.26
CA GLY A 31 -8.04 -8.34 -4.31
C GLY A 31 -9.24 -7.41 -4.11
N PHE A 32 -9.01 -6.10 -3.94
CA PHE A 32 -10.09 -5.13 -3.87
C PHE A 32 -10.87 -5.01 -5.17
N LEU A 33 -10.21 -4.93 -6.33
CA LEU A 33 -10.89 -4.84 -7.63
C LEU A 33 -11.80 -6.04 -7.88
N LEU A 34 -11.32 -7.24 -7.58
CA LEU A 34 -12.13 -8.46 -7.65
C LEU A 34 -13.27 -8.42 -6.62
N GLY A 35 -13.00 -7.96 -5.39
CA GLY A 35 -14.03 -7.83 -4.37
C GLY A 35 -15.17 -6.88 -4.75
N TRP A 36 -14.86 -5.77 -5.41
CA TRP A 36 -15.86 -4.83 -5.93
C TRP A 36 -16.60 -5.34 -7.17
N THR A 37 -15.95 -6.18 -7.98
CA THR A 37 -16.56 -6.84 -9.15
C THR A 37 -17.50 -7.98 -8.71
N PHE A 38 -17.14 -8.71 -7.65
CA PHE A 38 -17.86 -9.87 -7.13
C PHE A 38 -18.29 -9.66 -5.67
N PRO A 39 -19.27 -8.76 -5.41
CA PRO A 39 -19.60 -8.30 -4.06
C PRO A 39 -20.12 -9.41 -3.12
N LYS A 40 -20.59 -10.55 -3.65
CA LYS A 40 -21.03 -11.69 -2.82
C LYS A 40 -19.87 -12.41 -2.14
N VAL A 41 -18.65 -12.28 -2.67
CA VAL A 41 -17.44 -13.00 -2.22
C VAL A 41 -16.27 -12.03 -1.99
N TRP A 42 -16.58 -10.77 -1.70
CA TRP A 42 -15.58 -9.71 -1.56
C TRP A 42 -14.60 -9.94 -0.40
N ILE A 43 -15.06 -10.55 0.70
CA ILE A 43 -14.20 -10.87 1.86
C ILE A 43 -13.09 -11.86 1.48
N PRO A 44 -13.39 -13.04 0.88
CA PRO A 44 -12.35 -13.92 0.36
C PRO A 44 -11.35 -13.23 -0.57
N PHE A 45 -11.80 -12.35 -1.47
CA PHE A 45 -10.88 -11.62 -2.36
C PHE A 45 -10.01 -10.61 -1.63
N ALA A 46 -10.55 -9.89 -0.65
CA ALA A 46 -9.77 -8.96 0.17
C ALA A 46 -8.72 -9.69 1.01
N ILE A 47 -9.12 -10.79 1.68
CA ILE A 47 -8.20 -11.63 2.47
C ILE A 47 -7.15 -12.27 1.58
N GLY A 48 -7.57 -12.85 0.45
CA GLY A 48 -6.67 -13.46 -0.52
C GLY A 48 -5.65 -12.46 -1.08
N GLY A 49 -6.11 -11.28 -1.49
CA GLY A 49 -5.24 -10.20 -1.94
C GLY A 49 -4.23 -9.76 -0.88
N GLY A 50 -4.66 -9.63 0.38
CA GLY A 50 -3.79 -9.33 1.52
C GLY A 50 -2.75 -10.42 1.79
N ALA A 51 -3.18 -11.68 1.85
CA ALA A 51 -2.29 -12.83 2.11
C ALA A 51 -1.28 -13.04 0.98
N THR A 52 -1.73 -12.96 -0.27
CA THR A 52 -0.85 -13.04 -1.44
C THR A 52 0.08 -11.84 -1.50
N GLY A 53 -0.40 -10.63 -1.21
CA GLY A 53 0.43 -9.43 -1.17
C GLY A 53 1.52 -9.49 -0.12
N LEU A 54 1.21 -9.97 1.10
CA LEU A 54 2.20 -10.14 2.16
C LEU A 54 3.26 -11.17 1.77
N THR A 55 2.82 -12.30 1.23
CA THR A 55 3.71 -13.35 0.70
C THR A 55 4.61 -12.81 -0.40
N ALA A 56 4.06 -12.10 -1.38
CA ALA A 56 4.81 -11.51 -2.50
C ALA A 56 5.81 -10.45 -2.02
N SER A 57 5.42 -9.62 -1.04
CA SER A 57 6.33 -8.66 -0.42
C SER A 57 7.51 -9.36 0.27
N GLY A 58 7.28 -10.46 0.99
CA GLY A 58 8.36 -11.26 1.57
C GLY A 58 9.28 -11.88 0.51
N LEU A 59 8.69 -12.40 -0.57
CA LEU A 59 9.43 -12.95 -1.72
C LEU A 59 10.17 -11.89 -2.54
N SER A 60 9.94 -10.60 -2.30
CA SER A 60 10.72 -9.53 -2.94
C SER A 60 12.22 -9.61 -2.63
N ALA A 61 12.60 -10.32 -1.56
CA ALA A 61 13.99 -10.66 -1.25
C ALA A 61 14.69 -11.51 -2.33
N LEU A 62 13.94 -12.13 -3.24
CA LEU A 62 14.46 -12.86 -4.40
C LEU A 62 14.78 -11.94 -5.59
N LEU A 63 14.36 -10.67 -5.56
CA LEU A 63 14.72 -9.67 -6.57
C LEU A 63 16.10 -9.09 -6.28
N PRO A 64 16.78 -8.47 -7.27
CA PRO A 64 18.02 -7.75 -7.02
C PRO A 64 17.86 -6.75 -5.86
N SER A 65 18.72 -6.89 -4.85
CA SER A 65 18.64 -6.09 -3.63
C SER A 65 18.82 -4.61 -3.94
N LEU A 66 18.02 -3.77 -3.28
CA LEU A 66 18.14 -2.31 -3.33
C LEU A 66 18.89 -1.76 -2.10
N GLY A 67 19.49 -2.63 -1.29
CA GLY A 67 20.11 -2.31 -0.01
C GLY A 67 19.39 -2.95 1.18
N THR A 68 19.87 -2.64 2.38
CA THR A 68 19.28 -3.13 3.64
C THR A 68 18.44 -2.02 4.27
N PRO A 69 17.19 -2.27 4.67
CA PRO A 69 16.38 -1.27 5.36
C PRO A 69 17.01 -0.86 6.70
N SER A 70 16.99 0.43 6.98
CA SER A 70 17.41 0.96 8.28
C SER A 70 16.42 0.58 9.40
N PHE A 71 16.88 0.67 10.65
CA PHE A 71 16.01 0.48 11.82
C PHE A 71 14.78 1.41 11.80
N ILE A 72 14.94 2.67 11.36
CA ILE A 72 13.84 3.63 11.27
C ILE A 72 12.77 3.16 10.28
N GLN A 73 13.17 2.59 9.14
CA GLN A 73 12.24 2.08 8.14
C GLN A 73 11.47 0.86 8.65
N ILE A 74 12.16 -0.06 9.35
CA ILE A 74 11.52 -1.24 9.96
C ILE A 74 10.57 -0.80 11.08
N ALA A 75 11.01 0.10 11.95
CA ALA A 75 10.19 0.64 13.04
C ALA A 75 8.94 1.35 12.51
N ALA A 76 9.08 2.16 11.45
CA ALA A 76 7.96 2.82 10.79
C ALA A 76 6.97 1.81 10.18
N LEU A 77 7.46 0.75 9.54
CA LEU A 77 6.62 -0.32 8.99
C LEU A 77 5.80 -1.01 10.09
N VAL A 78 6.46 -1.45 11.18
CA VAL A 78 5.80 -2.10 12.31
C VAL A 78 4.80 -1.16 12.99
N PHE A 79 5.22 0.08 13.25
CA PHE A 79 4.36 1.10 13.84
C PHE A 79 3.12 1.35 12.98
N SER A 80 3.28 1.43 11.65
CA SER A 80 2.18 1.64 10.73
C SER A 80 1.13 0.53 10.80
N PHE A 81 1.54 -0.73 10.93
CA PHE A 81 0.61 -1.86 11.12
C PHE A 81 -0.12 -1.79 12.47
N ILE A 82 0.59 -1.46 13.56
CA ILE A 82 -0.04 -1.32 14.88
C ILE A 82 -1.10 -0.20 14.86
N VAL A 83 -0.75 0.95 14.28
CA VAL A 83 -1.68 2.08 14.13
C VAL A 83 -2.88 1.70 13.28
N GLU A 84 -2.68 1.04 12.15
CA GLU A 84 -3.76 0.59 11.27
C GLU A 84 -4.73 -0.34 12.01
N LEU A 85 -4.20 -1.40 12.64
CA LEU A 85 -5.03 -2.36 13.39
C LEU A 85 -5.80 -1.69 14.52
N GLY A 86 -5.16 -0.80 15.27
CA GLY A 86 -5.79 -0.03 16.34
C GLY A 86 -6.89 0.90 15.83
N LEU A 87 -6.64 1.61 14.72
CA LEU A 87 -7.62 2.52 14.10
C LEU A 87 -8.78 1.77 13.45
N ILE A 88 -8.56 0.61 12.81
CA ILE A 88 -9.64 -0.23 12.29
C ILE A 88 -10.50 -0.74 13.45
N ALA A 89 -9.89 -1.23 14.54
CA ALA A 89 -10.63 -1.64 15.73
C ALA A 89 -11.46 -0.49 16.32
N LEU A 90 -10.89 0.72 16.38
CA LEU A 90 -11.60 1.92 16.80
C LEU A 90 -12.78 2.25 15.87
N VAL A 91 -12.60 2.17 14.55
CA VAL A 91 -13.68 2.40 13.58
C VAL A 91 -14.80 1.37 13.77
N LEU A 92 -14.47 0.08 13.86
CA LEU A 92 -15.45 -0.99 14.01
C LEU A 92 -16.23 -0.88 15.32
N THR A 93 -15.60 -0.41 16.40
CA THR A 93 -16.26 -0.23 17.71
C THR A 93 -17.07 1.07 17.77
N ARG A 94 -16.52 2.19 17.28
CA ARG A 94 -17.15 3.52 17.35
C ARG A 94 -18.30 3.70 16.37
N TYR A 95 -18.22 3.04 15.20
CA TYR A 95 -19.19 3.13 14.11
C TYR A 95 -20.00 1.85 13.92
N LYS A 96 -20.06 0.96 14.93
CA LYS A 96 -20.80 -0.32 14.85
C LYS A 96 -22.27 -0.20 14.45
N THR A 97 -22.91 0.92 14.75
CA THR A 97 -24.32 1.21 14.41
C THR A 97 -24.48 2.07 13.16
N ALA A 98 -23.37 2.51 12.54
CA ALA A 98 -23.41 3.23 11.28
C ALA A 98 -23.77 2.28 10.13
N ASP A 99 -24.23 2.84 9.02
CA ASP A 99 -24.46 2.07 7.81
C ASP A 99 -23.14 1.47 7.26
N GLN A 100 -23.28 0.40 6.49
CA GLN A 100 -22.15 -0.34 5.93
C GLN A 100 -21.24 0.55 5.06
N ARG A 101 -21.80 1.53 4.35
CA ARG A 101 -21.01 2.44 3.53
C ARG A 101 -20.10 3.30 4.39
N THR A 102 -20.65 3.91 5.45
CA THR A 102 -19.85 4.71 6.39
C THR A 102 -18.73 3.87 7.00
N GLN A 103 -19.01 2.65 7.45
CA GLN A 103 -17.98 1.77 8.00
C GLN A 103 -16.87 1.45 7.00
N ILE A 104 -17.21 1.04 5.78
CA ILE A 104 -16.21 0.70 4.74
C ILE A 104 -15.36 1.92 4.40
N LEU A 105 -15.97 3.09 4.19
CA LEU A 105 -15.23 4.30 3.83
C LEU A 105 -14.33 4.79 4.98
N MET A 106 -14.74 4.61 6.24
CA MET A 106 -13.87 4.89 7.39
C MET A 106 -12.70 3.90 7.47
N ILE A 107 -12.90 2.63 7.11
CA ILE A 107 -11.79 1.66 6.98
C ILE A 107 -10.84 2.10 5.85
N LEU A 108 -11.36 2.46 4.67
CA LEU A 108 -10.52 2.95 3.56
C LEU A 108 -9.75 4.22 3.93
N LEU A 109 -10.36 5.11 4.72
CA LEU A 109 -9.69 6.28 5.28
C LEU A 109 -8.49 5.88 6.16
N VAL A 110 -8.68 4.92 7.06
CA VAL A 110 -7.61 4.40 7.92
C VAL A 110 -6.49 3.75 7.10
N VAL A 111 -6.82 2.94 6.10
CA VAL A 111 -5.83 2.35 5.18
C VAL A 111 -5.03 3.44 4.45
N GLY A 112 -5.70 4.51 4.01
CA GLY A 112 -5.02 5.68 3.43
C GLY A 112 -4.04 6.35 4.42
N LEU A 113 -4.45 6.56 5.67
CA LEU A 113 -3.57 7.11 6.72
C LEU A 113 -2.38 6.20 7.01
N HIS A 114 -2.60 4.88 7.05
CA HIS A 114 -1.54 3.88 7.18
C HIS A 114 -0.49 4.01 6.07
N PHE A 115 -0.90 4.21 4.80
CA PHE A 115 0.05 4.44 3.71
C PHE A 115 0.89 5.71 3.85
N ILE A 116 0.35 6.77 4.46
CA ILE A 116 1.14 7.98 4.74
C ILE A 116 2.30 7.66 5.68
N ILE A 117 2.03 6.91 6.76
CA ILE A 117 3.05 6.49 7.73
C ILE A 117 4.06 5.54 7.06
N MET A 118 3.58 4.58 6.27
CA MET A 118 4.43 3.67 5.48
C MET A 118 5.33 4.38 4.46
N GLY A 119 5.05 5.64 4.11
CA GLY A 119 5.91 6.47 3.28
C GLY A 119 7.35 6.58 3.81
N VAL A 120 7.57 6.48 5.12
CA VAL A 120 8.91 6.46 5.71
C VAL A 120 9.69 5.21 5.29
N ALA A 121 9.02 4.05 5.21
CA ALA A 121 9.64 2.78 4.86
C ALA A 121 9.75 2.56 3.34
N HIS A 122 8.72 2.93 2.60
CA HIS A 122 8.57 2.62 1.17
C HIS A 122 8.74 3.82 0.24
N GLY A 123 8.91 5.02 0.78
CA GLY A 123 9.21 6.22 0.02
C GLY A 123 8.01 7.09 -0.36
N PRO A 124 8.26 8.19 -1.08
CA PRO A 124 7.27 9.25 -1.32
C PRO A 124 6.06 8.79 -2.13
N LEU A 125 6.22 7.78 -3.00
CA LEU A 125 5.09 7.21 -3.75
C LEU A 125 4.04 6.56 -2.83
N MET A 126 4.47 5.86 -1.78
CA MET A 126 3.56 5.26 -0.81
C MET A 126 2.84 6.36 -0.01
N ALA A 127 3.55 7.42 0.39
CA ALA A 127 2.92 8.57 1.05
C ALA A 127 1.89 9.26 0.16
N LEU A 128 2.22 9.48 -1.12
CA LEU A 128 1.32 10.07 -2.10
C LEU A 128 0.08 9.21 -2.30
N LEU A 129 0.23 7.88 -2.43
CA LEU A 129 -0.88 6.93 -2.46
C LEU A 129 -1.78 7.12 -1.23
N GLY A 130 -1.19 7.24 -0.04
CA GLY A 130 -1.93 7.48 1.19
C GLY A 130 -2.76 8.76 1.15
N VAL A 131 -2.18 9.88 0.68
CA VAL A 131 -2.90 11.15 0.54
C VAL A 131 -4.08 11.03 -0.43
N VAL A 132 -3.89 10.41 -1.60
CA VAL A 132 -4.97 10.27 -2.58
C VAL A 132 -6.05 9.27 -2.13
N SER A 133 -5.68 8.19 -1.42
CA SER A 133 -6.63 7.25 -0.82
C SER A 133 -7.46 7.91 0.30
N VAL A 134 -6.84 8.73 1.15
CA VAL A 134 -7.55 9.54 2.16
C VAL A 134 -8.54 10.48 1.49
N ALA A 135 -8.12 11.21 0.45
CA ALA A 135 -9.01 12.10 -0.30
C ALA A 135 -10.19 11.33 -0.92
N ASN A 136 -9.94 10.18 -1.54
CA ASN A 136 -10.97 9.31 -2.12
C ASN A 136 -12.00 8.84 -1.07
N ALA A 137 -11.54 8.41 0.11
CA ALA A 137 -12.42 8.01 1.20
C ALA A 137 -13.26 9.18 1.75
N LEU A 138 -12.65 10.36 1.96
CA LEU A 138 -13.35 11.57 2.40
C LEU A 138 -14.39 12.04 1.38
N LEU A 139 -14.08 11.97 0.08
CA LEU A 139 -15.04 12.24 -0.99
C LEU A 139 -16.19 11.24 -0.95
N GLY A 140 -15.92 9.95 -0.73
CA GLY A 140 -16.95 8.92 -0.58
C GLY A 140 -17.89 9.17 0.59
N LEU A 141 -17.37 9.67 1.72
CA LEU A 141 -18.16 9.99 2.90
C LEU A 141 -19.09 11.19 2.66
N ARG A 142 -18.65 12.16 1.85
CA ARG A 142 -19.42 13.37 1.51
C ARG A 142 -20.42 13.14 0.37
N ALA A 143 -20.01 12.42 -0.68
CA ALA A 143 -20.78 12.23 -1.91
C ALA A 143 -21.75 11.05 -1.80
N LYS A 144 -22.77 11.18 -0.95
CA LYS A 144 -23.77 10.11 -0.68
C LYS A 144 -24.57 9.68 -1.92
N ALA A 145 -24.71 10.56 -2.92
CA ALA A 145 -25.41 10.26 -4.17
C ALA A 145 -24.62 9.30 -5.09
N LEU A 146 -23.30 9.21 -4.92
CA LEU A 146 -22.46 8.32 -5.73
C LEU A 146 -22.41 6.93 -5.10
N PRO A 147 -22.47 5.85 -5.89
CA PRO A 147 -22.43 4.50 -5.36
C PRO A 147 -21.05 4.19 -4.75
N ILE A 148 -21.03 3.38 -3.69
CA ILE A 148 -19.79 3.08 -2.95
C ILE A 148 -18.73 2.37 -3.80
N TRP A 149 -19.17 1.56 -4.77
CA TRP A 149 -18.27 0.80 -5.64
C TRP A 149 -17.32 1.72 -6.42
N ALA A 150 -17.72 2.95 -6.76
CA ALA A 150 -16.87 3.89 -7.48
C ALA A 150 -15.63 4.24 -6.67
N PHE A 151 -15.79 4.52 -5.38
CA PHE A 151 -14.68 4.82 -4.46
C PHE A 151 -13.82 3.58 -4.20
N GLY A 152 -14.46 2.43 -4.10
CA GLY A 152 -13.78 1.15 -3.91
C GLY A 152 -12.91 0.73 -5.10
N VAL A 153 -13.45 0.83 -6.31
CA VAL A 153 -12.72 0.54 -7.56
C VAL A 153 -11.60 1.56 -7.76
N ALA A 154 -11.85 2.85 -7.54
CA ALA A 154 -10.81 3.87 -7.60
C ALA A 154 -9.66 3.56 -6.64
N ASP A 155 -9.95 3.19 -5.40
CA ASP A 155 -8.95 2.82 -4.41
C ASP A 155 -8.15 1.56 -4.81
N GLY A 156 -8.81 0.54 -5.35
CA GLY A 156 -8.15 -0.66 -5.90
C GLY A 156 -7.23 -0.35 -7.08
N LEU A 157 -7.68 0.49 -8.01
CA LEU A 157 -6.88 0.93 -9.16
C LEU A 157 -5.67 1.78 -8.74
N LEU A 158 -5.85 2.67 -7.77
CA LEU A 158 -4.75 3.47 -7.20
C LEU A 158 -3.67 2.56 -6.62
N LYS A 159 -4.05 1.59 -5.78
CA LYS A 159 -3.11 0.61 -5.21
C LYS A 159 -2.39 -0.18 -6.29
N PHE A 160 -3.12 -0.72 -7.26
CA PHE A 160 -2.54 -1.48 -8.36
C PHE A 160 -1.55 -0.64 -9.18
N GLY A 161 -1.95 0.57 -9.57
CA GLY A 161 -1.14 1.49 -10.36
C GLY A 161 0.13 1.94 -9.63
N PHE A 162 0.00 2.42 -8.39
CA PHE A 162 1.16 2.78 -7.57
C PHE A 162 2.07 1.58 -7.29
N GLY A 163 1.49 0.40 -7.07
CA GLY A 163 2.25 -0.84 -6.90
C GLY A 163 3.12 -1.18 -8.11
N LEU A 164 2.59 -1.06 -9.33
CA LEU A 164 3.36 -1.22 -10.56
C LEU A 164 4.48 -0.19 -10.68
N VAL A 165 4.21 1.08 -10.40
CA VAL A 165 5.23 2.15 -10.45
C VAL A 165 6.34 1.90 -9.44
N MET A 166 6.00 1.53 -8.20
CA MET A 166 6.96 1.23 -7.13
C MET A 166 7.81 -0.01 -7.42
N LEU A 167 7.24 -1.03 -8.07
CA LEU A 167 7.95 -2.25 -8.41
C LEU A 167 8.90 -2.05 -9.60
N LEU A 168 8.41 -1.41 -10.67
CA LEU A 168 9.07 -1.40 -11.99
C LEU A 168 9.81 -0.09 -12.27
N LEU A 169 9.11 1.05 -12.14
CA LEU A 169 9.61 2.33 -12.65
C LEU A 169 10.50 3.06 -11.65
N TYR A 170 10.11 3.11 -10.38
CA TYR A 170 10.84 3.92 -9.40
C TYR A 170 12.30 3.45 -9.26
N PRO A 171 12.60 2.15 -9.06
CA PRO A 171 13.98 1.69 -8.99
C PRO A 171 14.74 1.84 -10.32
N ALA A 172 14.06 1.87 -11.47
CA ALA A 172 14.73 2.08 -12.75
C ALA A 172 15.09 3.56 -12.99
N LEU A 173 14.31 4.48 -12.41
CA LEU A 173 14.49 5.93 -12.59
C LEU A 173 15.36 6.58 -11.51
N THR A 174 15.51 5.95 -10.34
CA THR A 174 16.32 6.48 -9.22
C THR A 174 17.65 5.77 -9.02
N PHE A 175 17.92 4.68 -9.75
CA PHE A 175 19.26 4.12 -9.91
C PHE A 175 19.91 4.72 -11.16
N THR A 176 20.54 5.87 -11.00
CA THR A 176 21.50 6.46 -11.94
C THR A 176 22.71 6.95 -11.16
#